data_AF-A0A0K8V696-F1
#
_entry.id   AF-A0A0K8V696-F1
#
_cell.length_a   1.000
_cell.length_b   1.000
_cell.length_c   1.000
_cell.angle_alpha   90.00
_cell.angle_beta   90.00
_cell.angle_gamma   90.00
#
_symmetry.space_group_name_H-M   'P 1'
#
loop_
_entity.id
_entity.type
_entity.pdbx_description
1 polymer ?
#
loop_
_entity_poly.entity_id
_entity_poly.type
_entity_poly.pdbx_seq_one_letter_code
_entity_poly.pdbx_strand_id
1 'polypeptide(L)'
;REDKVFFEDSVKAHCSDGELIVESQTNYYYPLQSGIYNTFEFHCFNNKIAINDVEHINARVSCSNKIQLKLYESSTVLPKCDGFTNYAIGFNNDDVGEVIKAGICYDLDALSLKFAMYVASSKNVLISKTNHNSGVLPVSLDFDLKTNDLTNYFDLIKKNSLDSALANQFQVDNLIQDKSLSIELEHLDTFNTIWWRQLREDNWRYFLEA
;
A
#
# COMPACT_ATOMS: atom_id res chain seq x y z
N ARG A 1 17.66 -0.53 12.60
CA ARG A 1 17.12 -0.43 13.97
C ARG A 1 15.99 -1.44 14.00
N GLU A 2 16.17 -2.57 14.68
CA GLU A 2 15.12 -3.60 14.77
C GLU A 2 14.00 -3.05 15.65
N ASP A 3 12.81 -2.89 15.08
CA ASP A 3 11.63 -2.39 15.79
C ASP A 3 11.12 -3.50 16.71
N LYS A 4 11.48 -3.44 18.00
CA LYS A 4 10.95 -4.35 19.03
C LYS A 4 9.56 -3.89 19.44
N VAL A 5 8.57 -4.72 19.19
CA VAL A 5 7.17 -4.50 19.59
C VAL A 5 6.85 -5.40 20.77
N PHE A 6 6.21 -4.84 21.81
CA PHE A 6 5.70 -5.58 22.95
C PHE A 6 4.20 -5.81 22.76
N PHE A 7 3.76 -7.07 22.78
CA PHE A 7 2.37 -7.45 22.60
C PHE A 7 1.78 -7.88 23.94
N GLU A 8 0.53 -7.48 24.23
CA GLU A 8 -0.10 -7.82 25.51
C GLU A 8 -0.61 -9.27 25.56
N ASP A 9 -1.09 -9.87 24.46
CA ASP A 9 -1.54 -11.28 24.47
C ASP A 9 -1.46 -12.02 23.11
N SER A 10 -1.80 -11.36 21.98
CA SER A 10 -1.75 -11.98 20.65
C SER A 10 -1.49 -11.00 19.51
N VAL A 11 -1.06 -11.53 18.35
CA VAL A 11 -0.78 -10.79 17.12
C VAL A 11 -1.46 -11.49 15.95
N LYS A 12 -2.35 -10.81 15.26
CA LYS A 12 -2.97 -11.31 14.03
C LYS A 12 -2.23 -10.74 12.82
N ALA A 13 -1.69 -11.60 11.96
CA ALA A 13 -1.00 -11.23 10.73
C ALA A 13 -1.81 -11.65 9.50
N HIS A 14 -1.73 -10.85 8.44
CA HIS A 14 -2.39 -11.07 7.16
C HIS A 14 -1.53 -10.50 6.02
N CYS A 15 -1.77 -10.97 4.79
CA CYS A 15 -1.18 -10.44 3.58
C CYS A 15 -2.25 -9.90 2.63
N SER A 16 -1.91 -8.87 1.84
CA SER A 16 -2.85 -8.20 0.93
C SER A 16 -3.35 -9.10 -0.20
N ASP A 17 -2.56 -10.10 -0.59
CA ASP A 17 -2.87 -11.10 -1.60
C ASP A 17 -3.57 -12.35 -1.02
N GLY A 18 -3.68 -12.42 0.32
CA GLY A 18 -4.28 -13.54 1.03
C GLY A 18 -3.36 -14.73 1.24
N GLU A 19 -2.05 -14.65 0.97
CA GLU A 19 -1.12 -15.75 1.22
C GLU A 19 0.00 -15.34 2.19
N LEU A 20 -0.19 -15.70 3.46
CA LEU A 20 0.75 -15.55 4.55
C LEU A 20 1.58 -16.84 4.70
N ILE A 21 2.89 -16.71 4.56
CA ILE A 21 3.85 -17.77 4.89
C ILE A 21 4.30 -17.58 6.34
N VAL A 22 4.11 -18.62 7.14
CA VAL A 22 4.56 -18.68 8.52
C VAL A 22 5.60 -19.79 8.64
N GLU A 23 6.83 -19.41 8.98
CA GLU A 23 7.93 -20.33 9.25
C GLU A 23 8.21 -20.33 10.75
N SER A 24 8.14 -21.49 11.41
CA SER A 24 8.30 -21.57 12.86
C SER A 24 9.19 -22.70 13.33
N GLN A 25 9.81 -22.52 14.49
CA GLN A 25 10.76 -23.47 15.06
C GLN A 25 10.46 -23.69 16.54
N THR A 26 10.24 -24.95 16.94
CA THR A 26 9.96 -25.32 18.34
C THR A 26 11.21 -25.35 19.21
N ASN A 27 12.37 -25.68 18.63
CA ASN A 27 13.68 -25.67 19.29
C ASN A 27 14.80 -25.49 18.25
N TYR A 28 15.94 -24.93 18.64
CA TYR A 28 17.11 -24.64 17.80
C TYR A 28 17.64 -25.83 16.98
N TYR A 29 17.30 -27.06 17.38
CA TYR A 29 17.73 -28.30 16.72
C TYR A 29 16.78 -28.79 15.61
N TYR A 30 15.57 -28.26 15.50
CA TYR A 30 14.60 -28.65 14.46
C TYR A 30 14.59 -27.67 13.29
N PRO A 31 14.37 -28.12 12.05
CA PRO A 31 14.20 -27.20 10.93
C PRO A 31 12.96 -26.32 11.10
N LEU A 32 12.96 -25.16 10.45
CA LEU A 32 11.78 -24.31 10.32
C LEU A 32 10.69 -25.09 9.57
N GLN A 33 9.51 -25.21 10.18
CA GLN A 33 8.32 -25.72 9.52
C GLN A 33 7.59 -24.56 8.88
N SER A 34 7.21 -24.71 7.61
CA SER A 34 6.52 -23.68 6.85
C SER A 34 5.07 -24.08 6.62
N GLY A 35 4.16 -23.14 6.84
CA GLY A 35 2.74 -23.26 6.51
C GLY A 35 2.25 -22.04 5.76
N ILE A 36 1.25 -22.24 4.90
CA ILE A 36 0.57 -21.18 4.14
C ILE A 36 -0.81 -20.98 4.74
N TYR A 37 -1.14 -19.74 5.07
CA TYR A 37 -2.38 -19.34 5.72
C TYR A 37 -2.93 -18.08 5.06
N ASN A 38 -4.24 -17.84 5.14
CA ASN A 38 -4.79 -16.55 4.70
C ASN A 38 -4.54 -15.46 5.74
N THR A 39 -4.74 -15.84 7.00
CA THR A 39 -4.56 -15.00 8.17
C THR A 39 -4.11 -15.92 9.31
N PHE A 40 -3.25 -15.42 10.20
CA PHE A 40 -2.77 -16.22 11.33
C PHE A 40 -2.69 -15.39 12.62
N GLU A 41 -3.20 -15.94 13.72
CA GLU A 41 -3.11 -15.34 15.04
C GLU A 41 -2.04 -16.07 15.88
N PHE A 42 -1.04 -15.31 16.31
CA PHE A 42 0.05 -15.74 17.18
C PHE A 42 -0.28 -15.38 18.61
N HIS A 43 -0.22 -16.32 19.54
CA HIS A 43 -0.33 -16.01 20.96
C HIS A 43 1.06 -15.78 21.54
N CYS A 44 1.25 -14.63 22.18
CA CYS A 44 2.53 -14.23 22.73
C CYS A 44 2.61 -14.56 24.22
N PHE A 45 3.67 -15.26 24.61
CA PHE A 45 4.05 -15.47 26.01
C PHE A 45 5.41 -14.83 26.25
N ASN A 46 5.77 -14.60 27.52
CA ASN A 46 6.98 -13.85 27.93
C ASN A 46 8.23 -14.06 27.04
N ASN A 47 8.54 -15.30 26.65
CA ASN A 47 9.68 -15.62 25.77
C ASN A 47 9.34 -16.60 24.63
N LYS A 48 8.06 -16.81 24.31
CA LYS A 48 7.63 -17.83 23.34
C LYS A 48 6.43 -17.37 22.53
N ILE A 49 6.24 -17.98 21.37
CA ILE A 49 5.10 -17.76 20.49
C ILE A 49 4.36 -19.09 20.38
N ALA A 50 3.06 -19.12 20.68
CA ALA A 50 2.26 -20.31 20.42
C ALA A 50 1.58 -20.22 19.03
N ILE A 51 1.69 -21.32 18.30
CA ILE A 51 1.11 -21.53 16.96
C ILE A 51 0.36 -22.87 17.06
N ASN A 52 -0.97 -22.85 16.89
CA ASN A 52 -1.82 -24.04 17.06
C ASN A 52 -1.57 -24.79 18.39
N ASP A 53 -1.52 -24.06 19.50
CA ASP A 53 -1.23 -24.57 20.86
C ASP A 53 0.16 -25.19 21.07
N VAL A 54 1.06 -25.08 20.10
CA VAL A 54 2.47 -25.52 20.21
C VAL A 54 3.37 -24.32 20.43
N GLU A 55 4.29 -24.42 21.38
CA GLU A 55 5.24 -23.34 21.67
C GLU A 55 6.45 -23.33 20.72
N HIS A 56 6.78 -22.14 20.22
CA HIS A 56 7.91 -21.88 19.33
C HIS A 56 8.86 -20.83 19.92
N ILE A 57 10.14 -20.99 19.62
CA ILE A 57 11.21 -20.05 20.02
C ILE A 57 11.35 -18.90 19.03
N ASN A 58 11.08 -19.16 17.74
CA ASN A 58 11.17 -18.20 16.66
C ASN A 58 10.05 -18.47 15.66
N ALA A 59 9.48 -17.40 15.15
CA ALA A 59 8.57 -17.42 14.01
C ALA A 59 8.99 -16.30 13.04
N ARG A 60 9.00 -16.62 11.75
CA ARG A 60 9.15 -15.65 10.67
C ARG A 60 7.86 -15.62 9.89
N VAL A 61 7.42 -14.41 9.58
CA VAL A 61 6.20 -14.16 8.84
C VAL A 61 6.56 -13.37 7.59
N SER A 62 6.05 -13.81 6.45
CA SER A 62 6.24 -13.14 5.16
C SER A 62 5.06 -13.39 4.23
N CYS A 63 4.83 -12.50 3.28
CA CYS A 63 3.85 -12.73 2.21
C CYS A 63 4.48 -13.54 1.08
N SER A 64 3.73 -14.46 0.48
CA SER A 64 4.22 -15.28 -0.63
C SER A 64 4.49 -14.44 -1.87
N ASN A 65 3.65 -13.44 -2.13
CA ASN A 65 3.85 -12.50 -3.23
C ASN A 65 4.14 -11.09 -2.71
N LYS A 66 4.71 -10.29 -3.62
CA LYS A 66 4.75 -8.84 -3.42
C LYS A 66 3.32 -8.32 -3.28
N ILE A 67 3.18 -7.26 -2.50
CA ILE A 67 1.91 -6.54 -2.30
C ILE A 67 1.29 -6.25 -3.68
N GLN A 68 0.13 -6.84 -3.96
CA GLN A 68 -0.67 -6.55 -5.14
C GLN A 68 -1.90 -5.76 -4.72
N LEU A 69 -1.73 -4.44 -4.57
CA LEU A 69 -2.88 -3.57 -4.43
C LEU A 69 -3.68 -3.60 -5.72
N LYS A 70 -5.00 -3.64 -5.56
CA LYS A 70 -5.94 -3.62 -6.67
C LYS A 70 -6.60 -2.25 -6.71
N LEU A 71 -6.97 -1.85 -7.92
CA LEU A 71 -7.83 -0.73 -8.14
C LEU A 71 -9.28 -1.21 -8.08
N TYR A 72 -10.13 -0.39 -7.47
CA TYR A 72 -11.56 -0.59 -7.38
C TYR A 72 -12.26 0.70 -7.74
N GLU A 73 -13.35 0.62 -8.50
CA GLU A 73 -14.30 1.72 -8.58
C GLU A 73 -14.97 1.90 -7.22
N SER A 74 -15.12 3.15 -6.80
CA SER A 74 -15.81 3.50 -5.57
C SER A 74 -17.10 4.22 -5.89
N SER A 75 -18.18 3.80 -5.25
CA SER A 75 -19.48 4.45 -5.30
C SER A 75 -19.47 5.75 -4.47
N THR A 76 -18.53 5.85 -3.53
CA THR A 76 -18.35 7.06 -2.72
C THR A 76 -17.44 8.07 -3.41
N VAL A 77 -17.93 9.30 -3.47
CA VAL A 77 -17.24 10.42 -4.13
C VAL A 77 -16.20 11.04 -3.20
N LEU A 78 -14.96 11.16 -3.67
CA LEU A 78 -13.92 11.92 -2.98
C LEU A 78 -14.28 13.41 -2.93
N PRO A 79 -13.88 14.14 -1.86
CA PRO A 79 -13.99 15.59 -1.85
C PRO A 79 -13.35 16.19 -3.10
N LYS A 80 -14.07 17.09 -3.79
CA LYS A 80 -13.65 17.74 -5.05
C LYS A 80 -13.61 16.82 -6.28
N CYS A 81 -14.31 15.68 -6.25
CA CYS A 81 -14.43 14.78 -7.39
C CYS A 81 -15.82 14.79 -8.03
N ASP A 82 -16.56 15.90 -7.92
CA ASP A 82 -17.89 16.03 -8.50
C ASP A 82 -17.82 15.90 -10.03
N GLY A 83 -18.56 14.92 -10.57
CA GLY A 83 -18.65 14.67 -12.01
C GLY A 83 -17.51 13.83 -12.59
N PHE A 84 -16.63 13.27 -11.77
CA PHE A 84 -15.53 12.40 -12.20
C PHE A 84 -15.58 11.03 -11.52
N THR A 85 -14.87 10.05 -12.10
CA THR A 85 -14.85 8.68 -11.58
C THR A 85 -13.89 8.58 -10.40
N ASN A 86 -14.37 7.92 -9.33
CA ASN A 86 -13.61 7.71 -8.11
C ASN A 86 -13.11 6.27 -8.06
N TYR A 87 -11.85 6.13 -7.68
CA TYR A 87 -11.27 4.81 -7.46
C TYR A 87 -10.61 4.73 -6.10
N ALA A 88 -10.76 3.57 -5.48
CA ALA A 88 -10.06 3.17 -4.27
C ALA A 88 -8.94 2.19 -4.64
N ILE A 89 -7.77 2.39 -4.06
CA ILE A 89 -6.60 1.51 -4.23
C ILE A 89 -6.33 0.86 -2.89
N GLY A 90 -6.37 -0.47 -2.88
CA GLY A 90 -6.28 -1.23 -1.64
C GLY A 90 -6.46 -2.72 -1.87
N PHE A 91 -6.88 -3.39 -0.79
CA PHE A 91 -7.27 -4.79 -0.84
C PHE A 91 -8.42 -5.03 0.14
N ASN A 92 -9.27 -5.99 -0.22
CA ASN A 92 -10.28 -6.52 0.67
C ASN A 92 -9.81 -7.88 1.19
N ASN A 93 -9.88 -8.09 2.50
CA ASN A 93 -9.54 -9.36 3.15
C ASN A 93 -10.70 -9.78 4.06
N ASP A 94 -11.11 -11.05 3.99
CA ASP A 94 -12.28 -11.56 4.70
C ASP A 94 -12.22 -11.35 6.23
N ASP A 95 -11.02 -11.31 6.82
CA ASP A 95 -10.80 -11.15 8.26
C ASP A 95 -10.63 -9.71 8.74
N VAL A 96 -10.19 -8.82 7.84
CA VAL A 96 -9.79 -7.43 8.17
C VAL A 96 -10.75 -6.41 7.54
N GLY A 97 -11.52 -6.83 6.54
CA GLY A 97 -12.36 -5.97 5.73
C GLY A 97 -11.56 -5.18 4.69
N GLU A 98 -12.11 -4.03 4.32
CA GLU A 98 -11.54 -3.16 3.32
C GLU A 98 -10.36 -2.36 3.88
N VAL A 99 -9.19 -2.50 3.25
CA VAL A 99 -7.99 -1.72 3.58
C VAL A 99 -7.66 -0.81 2.41
N ILE A 100 -8.00 0.47 2.56
CA ILE A 100 -7.79 1.50 1.54
C ILE A 100 -6.48 2.24 1.83
N LYS A 101 -5.58 2.24 0.85
CA LYS A 101 -4.25 2.88 0.92
C LYS A 101 -4.23 4.22 0.22
N ALA A 102 -4.95 4.34 -0.88
CA ALA A 102 -5.11 5.58 -1.62
C ALA A 102 -6.50 5.66 -2.28
N GLY A 103 -6.94 6.88 -2.51
CA GLY A 103 -8.11 7.21 -3.30
C GLY A 103 -7.71 8.17 -4.41
N ILE A 104 -8.24 7.95 -5.61
CA ILE A 104 -7.99 8.82 -6.76
C ILE A 104 -9.30 9.24 -7.43
N CYS A 105 -9.28 10.46 -7.94
CA CYS A 105 -10.31 11.07 -8.77
C CYS A 105 -9.75 11.22 -10.17
N TYR A 106 -10.38 10.58 -11.14
CA TYR A 106 -9.90 10.54 -12.51
C TYR A 106 -10.97 11.00 -13.49
N ASP A 107 -10.57 11.88 -14.40
CA ASP A 107 -11.38 12.34 -15.52
C ASP A 107 -11.08 11.45 -16.72
N LEU A 108 -12.05 10.60 -17.04
CA LEU A 108 -11.95 9.62 -18.12
C LEU A 108 -11.97 10.28 -19.51
N ASP A 109 -12.64 11.43 -19.65
CA ASP A 109 -12.75 12.11 -20.94
C ASP A 109 -11.46 12.85 -21.29
N ALA A 110 -10.84 13.52 -20.31
CA ALA A 110 -9.57 14.23 -20.49
C ALA A 110 -8.33 13.40 -20.13
N LEU A 111 -8.51 12.14 -19.73
CA LEU A 111 -7.42 11.23 -19.34
C LEU A 111 -6.48 11.86 -18.30
N SER A 112 -7.05 12.44 -17.25
CA SER A 112 -6.27 13.22 -16.28
C SER A 112 -6.63 12.92 -14.83
N LEU A 113 -5.60 12.74 -14.00
CA LEU A 113 -5.74 12.68 -12.54
C LEU A 113 -6.09 14.07 -12.00
N LYS A 114 -7.27 14.22 -11.40
CA LYS A 114 -7.72 15.51 -10.84
C LYS A 114 -7.35 15.66 -9.37
N PHE A 115 -7.50 14.59 -8.62
CA PHE A 115 -7.27 14.59 -7.18
C PHE A 115 -6.78 13.22 -6.73
N ALA A 116 -5.84 13.20 -5.81
CA ALA A 116 -5.35 11.99 -5.18
C ALA A 116 -5.21 12.24 -3.69
N MET A 117 -5.67 11.29 -2.90
CA MET A 117 -5.41 11.23 -1.47
C MET A 117 -4.77 9.89 -1.14
N TYR A 118 -3.80 9.90 -0.25
CA TYR A 118 -3.14 8.68 0.17
C TYR A 118 -2.76 8.78 1.63
N VAL A 119 -2.63 7.63 2.26
CA VAL A 119 -2.21 7.55 3.65
C VAL A 119 -0.70 7.74 3.71
N ALA A 120 -0.26 8.96 4.02
CA ALA A 120 1.16 9.28 4.22
C ALA A 120 1.67 8.62 5.50
N SER A 121 2.16 7.38 5.37
CA SER A 121 2.73 6.55 6.42
C SER A 121 1.75 6.12 7.52
N SER A 122 1.67 4.81 7.65
CA SER A 122 1.43 4.16 8.91
C SER A 122 2.54 3.11 9.00
N LYS A 123 3.75 3.47 9.46
CA LYS A 123 4.80 2.47 9.78
C LYS A 123 4.13 1.33 10.52
N ASN A 124 4.03 0.14 9.91
CA ASN A 124 3.44 -1.07 10.47
C ASN A 124 2.38 -0.77 11.55
N VAL A 125 1.28 -0.09 11.20
CA VAL A 125 0.33 0.32 12.25
C VAL A 125 -0.22 -0.93 12.90
N LEU A 126 0.10 -1.04 14.18
CA LEU A 126 -0.52 -1.93 15.14
C LEU A 126 -2.00 -1.58 15.18
N ILE A 127 -2.82 -2.39 14.50
CA ILE A 127 -4.26 -2.33 14.63
C ILE A 127 -4.61 -3.09 15.90
N SER A 128 -4.56 -2.44 17.07
CA SER A 128 -5.19 -2.99 18.27
C SER A 128 -6.71 -2.97 18.05
N LYS A 129 -7.39 -4.08 18.41
CA LYS A 129 -8.84 -4.30 18.27
C LYS A 129 -9.68 -3.40 19.21
N THR A 130 -9.39 -2.12 19.28
CA THR A 130 -10.21 -1.15 19.99
C THR A 130 -10.66 -0.08 19.01
N ASN A 131 -11.76 -0.39 18.31
CA ASN A 131 -12.67 0.55 17.66
C ASN A 131 -12.02 1.61 16.77
N HIS A 132 -11.64 1.26 15.54
CA HIS A 132 -11.53 2.28 14.49
C HIS A 132 -12.06 1.74 13.16
N ASN A 133 -13.00 2.49 12.61
CA ASN A 133 -13.51 2.36 11.25
C ASN A 133 -12.32 2.16 10.30
N SER A 134 -12.26 0.99 9.69
CA SER A 134 -11.24 0.58 8.73
C SER A 134 -11.33 1.44 7.47
N GLY A 135 -10.64 2.57 7.54
CA GLY A 135 -10.41 3.53 6.48
C GLY A 135 -9.42 4.52 7.02
N VAL A 136 -8.12 4.30 6.79
CA VAL A 136 -7.07 5.22 7.29
C VAL A 136 -7.12 6.58 6.54
N LEU A 137 -7.93 6.66 5.47
CA LEU A 137 -8.31 7.90 4.84
C LEU A 137 -9.52 8.50 5.59
N PRO A 138 -9.55 9.83 5.86
CA PRO A 138 -10.72 10.51 6.44
C PRO A 138 -11.94 10.58 5.51
N VAL A 139 -11.98 9.74 4.48
CA VAL A 139 -12.99 9.69 3.43
C VAL A 139 -13.44 8.24 3.28
N SER A 140 -14.76 8.02 3.27
CA SER A 140 -15.40 6.70 3.26
C SER A 140 -15.43 6.09 1.86
N LEU A 141 -14.28 5.87 1.24
CA LEU A 141 -14.22 5.10 0.01
C LEU A 141 -14.62 3.64 0.25
N ASP A 142 -15.06 2.98 -0.81
CA ASP A 142 -15.52 1.58 -0.83
C ASP A 142 -15.00 0.85 -2.08
N PHE A 143 -15.09 -0.48 -2.06
CA PHE A 143 -14.74 -1.33 -3.18
C PHE A 143 -16.00 -1.86 -3.87
N ASP A 144 -16.54 -1.14 -4.85
CA ASP A 144 -17.74 -1.56 -5.58
C ASP A 144 -17.40 -2.57 -6.69
N LEU A 145 -16.48 -2.21 -7.59
CA LEU A 145 -16.05 -3.07 -8.68
C LEU A 145 -14.52 -3.16 -8.75
N LYS A 146 -13.98 -4.38 -8.69
CA LYS A 146 -12.55 -4.59 -8.96
C LYS A 146 -12.25 -4.30 -10.42
N THR A 147 -11.39 -3.33 -10.67
CA THR A 147 -10.91 -3.02 -12.01
C THR A 147 -9.57 -3.69 -12.27
N ASN A 148 -9.28 -3.96 -13.54
CA ASN A 148 -7.93 -4.35 -13.93
C ASN A 148 -7.02 -3.10 -13.85
N ASP A 149 -5.70 -3.32 -13.90
CA ASP A 149 -4.72 -2.24 -13.91
C ASP A 149 -5.10 -1.14 -14.92
N LEU A 150 -5.02 0.13 -14.49
CA LEU A 150 -5.30 1.30 -15.33
C LEU A 150 -4.43 1.32 -16.59
N THR A 151 -3.24 0.70 -16.56
CA THR A 151 -2.40 0.56 -17.75
C THR A 151 -3.07 -0.20 -18.89
N ASN A 152 -4.09 -1.02 -18.61
CA ASN A 152 -4.84 -1.72 -19.65
C ASN A 152 -5.88 -0.82 -20.34
N TYR A 153 -6.24 0.29 -19.68
CA TYR A 153 -7.27 1.22 -20.15
C TYR A 153 -6.66 2.53 -20.65
N PHE A 154 -5.48 2.91 -20.15
CA PHE A 154 -4.83 4.19 -20.41
C PHE A 154 -3.34 4.02 -20.68
N ASP A 155 -2.82 4.81 -21.63
CA ASP A 155 -1.39 4.97 -21.84
C ASP A 155 -0.81 5.89 -20.76
N LEU A 156 -0.54 5.30 -19.60
CA LEU A 156 0.11 6.00 -18.49
C LEU A 156 1.57 6.29 -18.82
N ILE A 157 2.05 7.44 -18.38
CA ILE A 157 3.44 7.84 -18.57
C ILE A 157 4.31 6.95 -17.69
N LYS A 158 5.19 6.16 -18.30
CA LYS A 158 6.10 5.27 -17.59
C LYS A 158 7.33 6.03 -17.16
N LYS A 159 7.90 5.67 -16.01
CA LYS A 159 9.15 6.27 -15.52
C LYS A 159 10.29 6.26 -16.56
N ASN A 160 10.34 5.24 -17.39
CA ASN A 160 11.39 5.04 -18.39
C ASN A 160 10.97 5.38 -19.83
N SER A 161 9.81 6.02 -20.06
CA SER A 161 9.31 6.26 -21.43
C SER A 161 9.70 7.61 -22.04
N LEU A 162 10.41 8.48 -21.31
CA LEU A 162 10.75 9.79 -21.84
C LEU A 162 11.86 9.72 -22.89
N ASP A 163 11.68 10.42 -24.02
CA ASP A 163 12.74 10.59 -25.02
C ASP A 163 13.98 11.20 -24.38
N SER A 164 15.15 10.67 -24.73
CA SER A 164 16.48 11.17 -24.37
C SER A 164 16.65 12.69 -24.47
N ALA A 165 16.05 13.35 -25.46
CA ALA A 165 16.14 14.79 -25.64
C ALA A 165 15.32 15.55 -24.57
N LEU A 166 14.15 15.02 -24.21
CA LEU A 166 13.27 15.58 -23.19
C LEU A 166 13.73 15.22 -21.77
N ALA A 167 14.42 14.09 -21.58
CA ALA A 167 14.93 13.62 -20.28
C ALA A 167 15.94 14.58 -19.63
N ASN A 168 16.57 15.46 -20.42
CA ASN A 168 17.46 16.51 -19.91
C ASN A 168 16.69 17.68 -19.27
N GLN A 169 15.45 17.92 -19.69
CA GLN A 169 14.64 19.03 -19.22
C GLN A 169 13.57 18.57 -18.23
N PHE A 170 13.05 17.36 -18.42
CA PHE A 170 11.95 16.80 -17.67
C PHE A 170 12.35 15.49 -17.02
N GLN A 171 11.75 15.21 -15.88
CA GLN A 171 11.86 13.93 -15.18
C GLN A 171 10.46 13.39 -14.92
N VAL A 172 10.26 12.09 -15.15
CA VAL A 172 9.07 11.40 -14.65
C VAL A 172 9.40 10.94 -13.24
N ASP A 173 8.55 11.31 -12.30
CA ASP A 173 8.62 10.76 -10.96
C ASP A 173 7.23 10.59 -10.35
N ASN A 174 7.17 9.82 -9.28
CA ASN A 174 5.93 9.55 -8.57
C ASN A 174 5.49 10.79 -7.77
N LEU A 175 4.18 11.09 -7.80
CA LEU A 175 3.53 12.09 -6.96
C LEU A 175 3.65 11.74 -5.47
N ILE A 176 3.72 10.45 -5.16
CA ILE A 176 3.89 9.91 -3.81
C ILE A 176 5.35 10.04 -3.41
N GLN A 177 5.62 10.96 -2.50
CA GLN A 177 6.99 11.25 -2.03
C GLN A 177 7.43 10.34 -0.88
N ASP A 178 6.50 9.70 -0.16
CA ASP A 178 6.84 8.73 0.88
C ASP A 178 7.43 7.47 0.25
N LYS A 179 8.66 7.12 0.62
CA LYS A 179 9.40 6.02 0.00
C LYS A 179 8.78 4.65 0.27
N SER A 180 8.20 4.42 1.46
CA SER A 180 7.59 3.12 1.78
C SER A 180 6.33 2.92 0.94
N LEU A 181 5.49 3.95 0.91
CA LEU A 181 4.25 3.91 0.16
C LEU A 181 4.49 3.93 -1.36
N SER A 182 5.51 4.65 -1.83
CA SER A 182 5.92 4.63 -3.23
C SER A 182 6.38 3.25 -3.67
N ILE A 183 6.92 2.40 -2.79
CA ILE A 183 7.27 1.00 -3.11
C ILE A 183 6.00 0.13 -3.14
N GLU A 184 5.08 0.32 -2.19
CA GLU A 184 3.80 -0.41 -2.17
C GLU A 184 2.92 -0.10 -3.40
N LEU A 185 2.99 1.13 -3.90
CA LEU A 185 2.24 1.62 -5.05
C LEU A 185 3.09 1.73 -6.33
N GLU A 186 4.33 1.23 -6.32
CA GLU A 186 5.28 1.40 -7.44
C GLU A 186 4.77 0.80 -8.74
N HIS A 187 3.92 -0.22 -8.63
CA HIS A 187 3.32 -0.91 -9.77
C HIS A 187 2.23 -0.10 -10.49
N LEU A 188 1.79 1.01 -9.91
CA LEU A 188 0.78 1.87 -10.50
C LEU A 188 1.43 3.12 -11.08
N ASP A 189 1.62 3.12 -12.40
CA ASP A 189 2.07 4.30 -13.16
C ASP A 189 1.08 5.48 -13.04
N THR A 190 -0.09 5.28 -12.45
CA THR A 190 -1.17 6.25 -12.24
C THR A 190 -0.74 7.48 -11.46
N PHE A 191 0.25 7.33 -10.57
CA PHE A 191 0.80 8.43 -9.79
C PHE A 191 2.04 9.06 -10.42
N ASN A 192 2.49 8.59 -11.57
CA ASN A 192 3.60 9.23 -12.27
C ASN A 192 3.16 10.59 -12.77
N THR A 193 4.04 11.57 -12.62
CA THR A 193 3.87 12.90 -13.17
C THR A 193 5.18 13.39 -13.77
N ILE A 194 5.07 14.25 -14.79
CA ILE A 194 6.22 14.86 -15.44
C ILE A 194 6.52 16.16 -14.71
N TRP A 195 7.71 16.21 -14.12
CA TRP A 195 8.25 17.42 -13.53
C TRP A 195 9.25 18.06 -14.48
N TRP A 196 9.25 19.39 -14.53
CA TRP A 196 10.42 20.08 -15.04
C TRP A 196 11.57 19.93 -14.04
N ARG A 197 12.71 19.44 -14.50
CA ARG A 197 13.81 18.97 -13.65
C ARG A 197 14.30 20.06 -12.69
N GLN A 198 14.40 21.29 -13.19
CA GLN A 198 14.82 22.46 -12.44
C GLN A 198 13.93 22.76 -11.21
N LEU A 199 12.63 22.43 -11.25
CA LEU A 199 11.73 22.71 -10.13
C LEU A 199 12.01 21.86 -8.88
N ARG A 200 12.69 20.71 -9.02
CA ARG A 200 13.01 19.82 -7.89
C ARG A 200 14.45 19.93 -7.39
N GLU A 201 15.34 20.59 -8.13
CA GLU A 201 16.73 20.83 -7.71
C GLU A 201 16.85 22.08 -6.80
N ASP A 202 15.83 22.36 -5.97
CA ASP A 202 15.72 23.56 -5.12
C ASP A 202 15.74 24.93 -5.84
N ASN A 203 15.70 24.95 -7.19
CA ASN A 203 15.63 26.18 -7.99
C ASN A 203 14.23 26.79 -8.08
N TRP A 204 13.22 26.23 -7.39
CA TRP A 204 11.86 26.78 -7.35
C TRP A 204 11.81 28.21 -6.78
N ARG A 205 12.77 28.59 -5.93
CA ARG A 205 12.87 29.94 -5.37
C ARG A 205 13.07 31.01 -6.44
N TYR A 206 13.87 30.72 -7.47
CA TYR A 206 14.08 31.62 -8.59
C TYR A 206 12.84 31.82 -9.46
N PHE A 207 11.88 30.89 -9.40
CA PHE A 207 10.61 30.99 -10.13
C PHE A 207 9.56 31.82 -9.41
N LEU A 208 9.62 31.92 -8.08
CA LEU A 208 8.71 32.73 -7.28
C LEU A 208 9.20 34.17 -7.08
N GLU A 209 10.50 34.40 -7.29
CA GLU A 209 11.14 35.72 -7.21
C GLU A 209 11.26 36.44 -8.56
N ALA A 210 10.81 35.82 -9.66
CA ALA A 210 10.77 36.39 -11.01
C ALA A 210 9.38 36.94 -11.37
#